data_AF-A0A291HNF9-F1
#
_entry.id   AF-A0A291HNF9-F1
#
_cell.length_a   1.000
_cell.length_b   1.000
_cell.length_c   1.000
_cell.angle_alpha   90.00
_cell.angle_beta   90.00
_cell.angle_gamma   90.00
#
_symmetry.space_group_name_H-M   'P 1'
#
loop_
_entity.id
_entity.type
_entity.pdbx_description
1 polymer ?
#
loop_
_entity_poly.entity_id
_entity_poly.type
_entity_poly.pdbx_seq_one_letter_code
_entity_poly.pdbx_strand_id
1 'polypeptide(L)'
;MRHTPIAIAVLSCSAPRVAACALRVSVTDELTRLIPGGRFDAPRGSMEGQGPWLLTETRARDVIARAAARSTDIPIDYEHQTLLSERNGLPAPAAGWVDPRSLVWRDDGLYGRVSWTAAAKRAISPGPDGEPPEYLYLSPVFPYDQGGEVIELLHLALTNTPAIDTAVTTLAAARMAATQTHHTEEKPMNEAQKLLALLGIEIAEGAAITAENLAAGEQAIAALKADAARAATTATELAALKSNPAKPDLSQYVPKAVYDEAQAQLAALKAGTHNAELDQLIEQGLADGRIPGKATADWLRPQGLAACKAYLDGAPAIAALKGGTQTNGKGHQGDDQPGELSKEELAVCKVMDLSPDEYRKANA
;
A
#
# COMPACT_ATOMS: atom_id res chain seq x y z
N MET A 1 34.27 -52.48 24.55
CA MET A 1 33.51 -51.52 23.72
C MET A 1 32.62 -50.71 24.65
N ARG A 2 32.98 -49.45 24.92
CA ARG A 2 32.24 -48.57 25.84
C ARG A 2 31.48 -47.56 24.97
N HIS A 3 30.16 -47.50 25.14
CA HIS A 3 29.31 -46.49 24.50
C HIS A 3 29.34 -45.21 25.31
N THR A 4 29.70 -44.10 24.66
CA THR A 4 29.56 -42.74 25.17
C THR A 4 28.42 -42.08 24.41
N PRO A 5 27.37 -41.55 25.06
CA PRO A 5 26.36 -40.76 24.38
C PRO A 5 26.86 -39.32 24.17
N ILE A 6 26.72 -38.84 22.93
CA ILE A 6 26.99 -37.46 22.53
C ILE A 6 25.82 -36.58 23.03
N ALA A 7 26.12 -35.61 23.90
CA ALA A 7 25.17 -34.61 24.32
C ALA A 7 25.00 -33.55 23.21
N ILE A 8 23.80 -33.46 22.64
CA ILE A 8 23.40 -32.37 21.74
C ILE A 8 23.00 -31.19 22.64
N ALA A 9 23.86 -30.17 22.69
CA ALA A 9 23.53 -28.90 23.32
C ALA A 9 22.60 -28.11 22.39
N VAL A 10 21.35 -27.96 22.79
CA VAL A 10 20.41 -27.02 22.15
C VAL A 10 20.78 -25.62 22.62
N LEU A 11 21.41 -24.82 21.74
CA LEU A 11 21.51 -23.38 21.95
C LEU A 11 20.11 -22.78 21.84
N SER A 12 19.49 -22.53 22.99
CA SER A 12 18.33 -21.63 23.07
C SER A 12 18.83 -20.21 22.80
N CYS A 13 18.66 -19.74 21.57
CA CYS A 13 18.84 -18.34 21.22
C CYS A 13 17.65 -17.57 21.82
N SER A 14 17.82 -16.99 23.01
CA SER A 14 16.82 -16.08 23.58
C SER A 14 16.75 -14.85 22.68
N ALA A 15 15.59 -14.62 22.05
CA ALA A 15 15.35 -13.39 21.31
C ALA A 15 15.54 -12.17 22.24
N PRO A 16 16.16 -11.08 21.75
CA PRO A 16 16.29 -9.85 22.52
C PRO A 16 14.91 -9.27 22.78
N ARG A 17 14.63 -8.90 24.04
CA ARG A 17 13.37 -8.27 24.42
C ARG A 17 13.41 -6.80 24.05
N VAL A 18 12.36 -6.29 23.40
CA VAL A 18 12.35 -4.94 22.81
C VAL A 18 11.25 -4.07 23.41
N ALA A 19 11.63 -2.93 23.99
CA ALA A 19 10.72 -1.98 24.63
C ALA A 19 10.58 -0.67 23.84
N ALA A 20 9.49 0.06 24.11
CA ALA A 20 9.19 1.38 23.53
C ALA A 20 8.97 2.45 24.64
N CYS A 21 9.60 3.66 24.60
CA CYS A 21 9.39 4.74 25.62
C CYS A 21 8.51 5.93 25.16
N ALA A 22 8.49 7.07 25.86
CA ALA A 22 7.72 8.27 25.49
C ALA A 22 8.47 9.53 25.91
N LEU A 23 8.67 10.49 24.99
CA LEU A 23 9.24 11.79 25.29
C LEU A 23 8.53 12.85 24.46
N ARG A 24 8.28 14.03 25.00
CA ARG A 24 7.61 15.09 24.23
C ARG A 24 8.51 15.60 23.09
N VAL A 25 7.95 15.76 21.90
CA VAL A 25 8.65 16.35 20.76
C VAL A 25 8.56 17.88 20.81
N SER A 26 9.69 18.55 20.55
CA SER A 26 9.75 19.98 20.30
C SER A 26 10.65 20.24 19.09
N VAL A 27 10.22 21.14 18.19
CA VAL A 27 10.96 21.49 16.97
C VAL A 27 12.05 22.54 17.23
N THR A 28 12.00 23.20 18.39
CA THR A 28 12.89 24.32 18.73
C THR A 28 14.26 23.90 19.21
N ASP A 29 14.43 22.62 19.55
CA ASP A 29 15.61 22.17 20.27
C ASP A 29 16.65 21.63 19.29
N GLU A 30 17.89 22.11 19.37
CA GLU A 30 18.98 21.57 18.55
C GLU A 30 19.24 20.08 18.80
N LEU A 31 18.92 19.61 20.02
CA LEU A 31 19.04 18.24 20.45
C LEU A 31 17.75 17.84 21.19
N THR A 32 17.13 16.77 20.73
CA THR A 32 15.90 16.22 21.29
C THR A 32 16.23 15.06 22.23
N ARG A 33 15.56 14.98 23.38
CA ARG A 33 15.70 13.83 24.28
C ARG A 33 15.08 12.60 23.63
N LEU A 34 15.85 11.52 23.54
CA LEU A 34 15.49 10.28 22.86
C LEU A 34 15.16 9.14 23.82
N ILE A 35 15.85 9.04 24.96
CA ILE A 35 15.56 8.06 26.02
C ILE A 35 15.72 8.76 27.38
N PRO A 36 14.77 8.61 28.33
CA PRO A 36 14.93 9.14 29.68
C PRO A 36 16.14 8.50 30.39
N GLY A 37 16.86 9.30 31.18
CA GLY A 37 17.87 8.77 32.10
C GLY A 37 17.24 8.18 33.36
N GLY A 38 17.96 7.29 34.04
CA GLY A 38 17.49 6.66 35.27
C GLY A 38 16.48 5.53 35.03
N ARG A 39 15.66 5.24 36.04
CA ARG A 39 14.63 4.18 35.97
C ARG A 39 13.36 4.73 35.35
N PHE A 40 12.77 3.96 34.44
CA PHE A 40 11.49 4.30 33.81
C PHE A 40 10.71 3.03 33.46
N ASP A 41 9.39 3.15 33.38
CA ASP A 41 8.45 2.05 33.14
C ASP A 41 7.34 2.48 32.17
N ALA A 42 6.64 1.50 31.61
CA ALA A 42 5.53 1.70 30.66
C ALA A 42 4.21 1.25 31.27
N PRO A 43 3.58 2.07 32.13
CA PRO A 43 2.39 1.65 32.89
C PRO A 43 1.16 1.45 31.99
N ARG A 44 1.14 2.05 30.79
CA ARG A 44 0.09 1.85 29.78
C ARG A 44 0.42 0.78 28.74
N GLY A 45 1.49 0.02 28.98
CA GLY A 45 1.94 -1.08 28.14
C GLY A 45 2.97 -0.65 27.11
N SER A 46 3.99 -1.49 26.91
CA SER A 46 4.91 -1.39 25.78
C SER A 46 4.73 -2.58 24.84
N MET A 47 5.42 -2.59 23.70
CA MET A 47 5.38 -3.71 22.77
C MET A 47 5.85 -5.03 23.42
N GLU A 48 6.84 -4.96 24.31
CA GLU A 48 7.28 -6.11 25.11
C GLU A 48 7.77 -5.67 26.50
N GLY A 49 7.22 -6.29 27.55
CA GLY A 49 7.51 -5.93 28.93
C GLY A 49 6.82 -4.64 29.39
N GLN A 50 6.99 -4.32 30.67
CA GLN A 50 6.43 -3.10 31.29
C GLN A 50 7.50 -2.31 32.07
N GLY A 51 8.77 -2.74 31.98
CA GLY A 51 9.85 -2.27 32.83
C GLY A 51 9.89 -2.98 34.19
N PRO A 52 10.56 -2.40 35.19
CA PRO A 52 11.32 -1.16 35.09
C PRO A 52 12.56 -1.34 34.21
N TRP A 53 12.80 -0.39 33.31
CA TRP A 53 14.05 -0.28 32.57
C TRP A 53 14.97 0.75 33.21
N LEU A 54 16.25 0.70 32.86
CA LEU A 54 17.28 1.57 33.42
C LEU A 54 18.23 2.05 32.33
N LEU A 55 18.44 3.37 32.25
CA LEU A 55 19.52 3.97 31.48
C LEU A 55 20.44 4.77 32.41
N THR A 56 21.60 4.20 32.74
CA THR A 56 22.66 4.88 33.48
C THR A 56 23.58 5.65 32.53
N GLU A 57 24.36 6.61 33.05
CA GLU A 57 25.39 7.30 32.24
C GLU A 57 26.38 6.32 31.61
N THR A 58 26.89 5.35 32.40
CA THR A 58 27.82 4.33 31.90
C THR A 58 27.20 3.57 30.74
N ARG A 59 25.94 3.13 30.89
CA ARG A 59 25.24 2.41 29.84
C ARG A 59 24.93 3.28 28.63
N ALA A 60 24.61 4.56 28.85
CA ALA A 60 24.43 5.52 27.77
C ALA A 60 25.70 5.72 26.93
N ARG A 61 26.88 5.71 27.55
CA ARG A 61 28.16 5.75 26.81
C ARG A 61 28.33 4.53 25.91
N ASP A 62 27.95 3.34 26.36
CA ASP A 62 27.95 2.13 25.52
C ASP A 62 26.97 2.27 24.34
N VAL A 63 25.75 2.77 24.61
CA VAL A 63 24.73 3.03 23.58
C VAL A 63 25.24 4.01 22.53
N ILE A 64 25.87 5.11 22.96
CA ILE A 64 26.48 6.13 22.08
C ILE A 64 27.58 5.50 21.22
N ALA A 65 28.47 4.71 21.81
CA ALA A 65 29.56 4.06 21.07
C ALA A 65 29.03 3.08 20.01
N ARG A 66 28.00 2.28 20.33
CA ARG A 66 27.33 1.39 19.37
C ARG A 66 26.67 2.17 18.25
N ALA A 67 25.95 3.25 18.59
CA ALA A 67 25.31 4.10 17.59
C ALA A 67 26.33 4.72 16.64
N ALA A 68 27.42 5.29 17.16
CA ALA A 68 28.46 5.93 16.36
C ALA A 68 29.13 4.97 15.34
N ALA A 69 29.15 3.67 15.63
CA ALA A 69 29.66 2.64 14.72
C ALA A 69 28.70 2.27 13.57
N ARG A 70 27.45 2.74 13.58
CA ARG A 70 26.48 2.50 12.50
C ARG A 70 26.91 3.24 11.24
N SER A 71 26.71 2.63 10.07
CA SER A 71 26.84 3.30 8.78
C SER A 71 25.62 4.14 8.43
N THR A 72 24.45 3.76 8.95
CA THR A 72 23.15 4.38 8.66
C THR A 72 22.66 5.22 9.84
N ASP A 73 21.86 6.24 9.51
CA ASP A 73 21.14 7.00 10.52
C ASP A 73 20.05 6.15 11.21
N ILE A 74 19.60 6.59 12.38
CA ILE A 74 18.58 5.89 13.16
C ILE A 74 17.20 6.43 12.74
N PRO A 75 16.31 5.61 12.15
CA PRO A 75 15.04 6.11 11.63
C PRO A 75 14.06 6.47 12.75
N ILE A 76 13.19 7.43 12.44
CA ILE A 76 11.99 7.74 13.19
C ILE A 76 10.81 7.44 12.28
N ASP A 77 9.92 6.55 12.67
CA ASP A 77 8.69 6.24 11.92
C ASP A 77 7.46 6.92 12.55
N TYR A 78 6.28 6.56 12.06
CA TYR A 78 5.01 6.92 12.69
C TYR A 78 4.43 5.68 13.35
N GLU A 79 3.94 5.82 14.58
CA GLU A 79 3.14 4.78 15.28
C GLU A 79 3.78 3.37 15.30
N HIS A 80 5.12 3.28 15.36
CA HIS A 80 5.88 2.01 15.38
C HIS A 80 5.68 1.16 14.12
N GLN A 81 5.36 1.77 12.99
CA GLN A 81 5.05 1.06 11.76
C GLN A 81 6.21 0.23 11.22
N THR A 82 7.47 0.53 11.55
CA THR A 82 8.62 -0.33 11.23
C THR A 82 8.47 -1.73 11.84
N LEU A 83 7.83 -1.83 13.00
CA LEU A 83 7.56 -3.10 13.70
C LEU A 83 6.20 -3.69 13.35
N LEU A 84 5.22 -2.83 13.05
CA LEU A 84 3.82 -3.25 12.87
C LEU A 84 3.45 -3.53 11.41
N SER A 85 4.18 -2.99 10.44
CA SER A 85 3.86 -3.05 9.00
C SER A 85 3.74 -4.49 8.48
N GLU A 86 4.60 -5.42 8.92
CA GLU A 86 4.50 -6.83 8.53
C GLU A 86 3.20 -7.48 9.02
N ARG A 87 2.65 -7.02 10.16
CA ARG A 87 1.43 -7.57 10.77
C ARG A 87 0.16 -6.91 10.23
N ASN A 88 0.18 -5.59 10.03
CA ASN A 88 -1.02 -4.82 9.66
C ASN A 88 -1.07 -4.43 8.17
N GLY A 89 0.01 -4.60 7.42
CA GLY A 89 0.09 -4.28 5.99
C GLY A 89 0.11 -2.79 5.66
N LEU A 90 0.18 -1.92 6.66
CA LEU A 90 0.23 -0.47 6.48
C LEU A 90 1.68 0.00 6.23
N PRO A 91 1.89 1.10 5.49
CA PRO A 91 3.24 1.59 5.18
C PRO A 91 3.98 2.05 6.45
N ALA A 92 5.31 2.05 6.38
CA ALA A 92 6.21 2.56 7.42
C ALA A 92 7.08 3.72 6.87
N PRO A 93 6.47 4.88 6.55
CA PRO A 93 7.25 6.03 6.10
C PRO A 93 8.08 6.59 7.27
N ALA A 94 9.27 7.10 6.98
CA ALA A 94 10.07 7.78 7.97
C ALA A 94 9.55 9.21 8.22
N ALA A 95 9.31 9.54 9.48
CA ALA A 95 9.09 10.89 9.98
C ALA A 95 10.39 11.71 10.01
N GLY A 96 11.53 11.07 10.23
CA GLY A 96 12.84 11.71 10.28
C GLY A 96 13.94 10.72 10.62
N TRP A 97 15.13 11.26 10.90
CA TRP A 97 16.31 10.46 11.26
C TRP A 97 17.11 11.14 12.36
N VAL A 98 17.63 10.35 13.29
CA VAL A 98 18.63 10.79 14.27
C VAL A 98 20.01 10.51 13.71
N ASP A 99 20.88 11.52 13.73
CA ASP A 99 22.31 11.32 13.42
C ASP A 99 22.97 10.57 14.59
N PRO A 100 23.44 9.32 14.40
CA PRO A 100 24.02 8.53 15.47
C PRO A 100 25.30 9.13 16.07
N ARG A 101 26.03 9.98 15.32
CA ARG A 101 27.24 10.66 15.83
C ARG A 101 26.92 11.91 16.64
N SER A 102 25.66 12.35 16.62
CA SER A 102 25.19 13.48 17.42
C SER A 102 24.74 13.09 18.84
N LEU A 103 24.73 11.78 19.16
CA LEU A 103 24.23 11.31 20.44
C LEU A 103 25.10 11.78 21.60
N VAL A 104 24.46 12.37 22.60
CA VAL A 104 25.12 12.86 23.82
C VAL A 104 24.30 12.48 25.05
N TRP A 105 24.98 12.12 26.12
CA TRP A 105 24.36 11.96 27.43
C TRP A 105 24.24 13.32 28.11
N ARG A 106 23.11 13.54 28.79
CA ARG A 106 22.89 14.64 29.73
C ARG A 106 22.32 14.05 31.01
N ASP A 107 22.33 14.83 32.10
CA ASP A 107 21.92 14.38 33.44
C ASP A 107 20.52 13.73 33.47
N ASP A 108 19.63 14.10 32.55
CA ASP A 108 18.25 13.62 32.48
C ASP A 108 17.97 12.66 31.31
N GLY A 109 18.98 12.28 30.51
CA GLY A 109 18.82 11.24 29.48
C GLY A 109 19.74 11.32 28.29
N LEU A 110 19.44 10.49 27.30
CA LEU A 110 20.15 10.43 26.02
C LEU A 110 19.49 11.40 25.03
N TYR A 111 20.29 12.26 24.42
CA TYR A 111 19.85 13.25 23.44
C TYR A 111 20.50 13.01 22.08
N GLY A 112 19.86 13.47 21.01
CA GLY A 112 20.42 13.46 19.67
C GLY A 112 19.77 14.49 18.75
N ARG A 113 20.42 14.78 17.63
CA ARG A 113 19.94 15.71 16.61
C ARG A 113 19.00 14.98 15.66
N VAL A 114 17.81 15.53 15.46
CA VAL A 114 16.81 14.98 14.56
C VAL A 114 16.72 15.79 13.27
N SER A 115 16.83 15.10 12.14
CA SER A 115 16.50 15.62 10.81
C SER A 115 15.08 15.22 10.44
N TRP A 116 14.11 16.12 10.68
CA TRP A 116 12.70 15.89 10.37
C TRP A 116 12.38 16.06 8.89
N THR A 117 11.49 15.21 8.36
CA THR A 117 10.86 15.41 7.06
C THR A 117 9.91 16.62 7.07
N ALA A 118 9.59 17.16 5.90
CA ALA A 118 8.62 18.24 5.79
C ALA A 118 7.22 17.83 6.31
N ALA A 119 6.84 16.56 6.12
CA ALA A 119 5.57 16.03 6.64
C ALA A 119 5.59 15.98 8.16
N ALA A 120 6.64 15.42 8.76
CA ALA A 120 6.76 15.38 10.22
C ALA A 120 6.81 16.78 10.82
N LYS A 121 7.57 17.72 10.23
CA LYS A 121 7.62 19.11 10.70
C LYS A 121 6.24 19.75 10.79
N ARG A 122 5.38 19.54 9.79
CA ARG A 122 3.98 20.00 9.85
C ARG A 122 3.21 19.29 10.96
N ALA A 123 3.34 17.97 11.04
CA ALA A 123 2.60 17.15 11.99
C ALA A 123 2.96 17.42 13.46
N ILE A 124 4.16 17.92 13.76
CA ILE A 124 4.62 18.23 15.13
C ILE A 124 4.58 19.73 15.47
N SER A 125 4.30 20.59 14.48
CA SER A 125 4.16 22.03 14.71
C SER A 125 2.70 22.38 15.03
N PRO A 126 2.43 23.37 15.90
CA PRO A 126 1.10 23.92 16.03
C PRO A 126 0.56 24.45 14.70
N GLY A 127 -0.75 24.41 14.53
CA GLY A 127 -1.42 25.00 13.37
C GLY A 127 -1.33 26.54 13.37
N PRO A 128 -1.67 27.18 12.24
CA PRO A 128 -1.57 28.63 12.07
C PRO A 128 -2.42 29.42 13.08
N ASP A 129 -3.49 28.83 13.60
CA ASP A 129 -4.42 29.45 14.55
C ASP A 129 -4.24 28.89 15.98
N GLY A 130 -3.11 28.23 16.24
CA GLY A 130 -2.77 27.67 17.55
C GLY A 130 -3.35 26.29 17.82
N GLU A 131 -3.80 25.57 16.79
CA GLU A 131 -4.24 24.19 16.92
C GLU A 131 -3.13 23.29 17.46
N PRO A 132 -3.48 22.26 18.26
CA PRO A 132 -2.49 21.29 18.71
C PRO A 132 -1.85 20.57 17.51
N PRO A 133 -0.56 20.20 17.61
CA PRO A 133 0.07 19.39 16.58
C PRO A 133 -0.59 18.02 16.47
N GLU A 134 -0.53 17.42 15.28
CA GLU A 134 -1.01 16.06 15.02
C GLU A 134 -0.27 15.01 15.84
N TYR A 135 0.99 15.25 16.21
CA TYR A 135 1.80 14.36 17.03
C TYR A 135 2.55 15.09 18.13
N LEU A 136 2.62 14.47 19.32
CA LEU A 136 3.21 15.07 20.52
C LEU A 136 4.40 14.31 21.11
N TYR A 137 4.57 13.02 20.81
CA TYR A 137 5.52 12.18 21.53
C TYR A 137 6.42 11.37 20.61
N LEU A 138 7.66 11.19 21.06
CA LEU A 138 8.65 10.28 20.54
C LEU A 138 8.71 9.04 21.41
N SER A 139 8.75 7.87 20.77
CA SER A 139 8.78 6.58 21.43
C SER A 139 9.99 5.79 20.97
N PRO A 140 11.11 5.76 21.73
CA PRO A 140 12.30 5.03 21.33
C PRO A 140 12.09 3.54 21.47
N VAL A 141 12.61 2.78 20.51
CA VAL A 141 12.65 1.33 20.51
C VAL A 141 14.05 0.85 20.84
N PHE A 142 14.18 0.03 21.88
CA PHE A 142 15.48 -0.46 22.36
C PHE A 142 15.38 -1.87 22.93
N PRO A 143 16.40 -2.72 22.70
CA PRO A 143 16.53 -3.95 23.44
C PRO A 143 17.10 -3.69 24.83
N TYR A 144 16.80 -4.60 25.75
CA TYR A 144 17.25 -4.53 27.14
C TYR A 144 17.71 -5.89 27.67
N ASP A 145 18.56 -5.88 28.70
CA ASP A 145 19.07 -7.09 29.34
C ASP A 145 18.10 -7.65 30.41
N GLN A 146 18.48 -8.74 31.08
CA GLN A 146 17.64 -9.35 32.13
C GLN A 146 17.39 -8.43 33.33
N GLY A 147 18.26 -7.44 33.56
CA GLY A 147 18.12 -6.43 34.61
C GLY A 147 17.31 -5.21 34.18
N GLY A 148 16.87 -5.15 32.91
CA GLY A 148 16.16 -4.01 32.34
C GLY A 148 17.09 -2.89 31.85
N GLU A 149 18.40 -3.11 31.80
CA GLU A 149 19.31 -2.09 31.29
C GLU A 149 19.24 -1.99 29.76
N VAL A 150 19.13 -0.76 29.27
CA VAL A 150 19.08 -0.46 27.83
C VAL A 150 20.38 -0.86 27.14
N ILE A 151 20.32 -1.64 26.05
CA ILE A 151 21.51 -2.13 25.34
C ILE A 151 21.91 -1.20 24.18
N GLU A 152 20.94 -0.73 23.40
CA GLU A 152 21.13 0.14 22.23
C GLU A 152 19.85 0.88 21.86
N LEU A 153 19.93 1.89 21.00
CA LEU A 153 18.76 2.55 20.40
C LEU A 153 18.58 2.04 18.96
N LEU A 154 17.46 1.38 18.66
CA LEU A 154 17.19 0.80 17.34
C LEU A 154 16.57 1.81 16.37
N HIS A 155 15.48 2.44 16.80
CA HIS A 155 14.71 3.45 16.08
C HIS A 155 13.79 4.19 17.05
N LEU A 156 13.03 5.18 16.57
CA LEU A 156 11.96 5.83 17.33
C LEU A 156 10.67 5.85 16.53
N ALA A 157 9.55 6.11 17.20
CA ALA A 157 8.27 6.38 16.57
C ALA A 157 7.72 7.73 17.02
N LEU A 158 7.16 8.49 16.09
CA LEU A 158 6.31 9.64 16.38
C LEU A 158 4.88 9.13 16.62
N THR A 159 4.33 9.37 17.81
CA THR A 159 3.06 8.78 18.27
C THR A 159 2.28 9.70 19.21
N ASN A 160 0.97 9.48 19.31
CA ASN A 160 0.10 10.11 20.32
C ASN A 160 -0.21 9.22 21.52
N THR A 161 0.04 7.92 21.42
CA THR A 161 -0.23 6.93 22.47
C THR A 161 1.06 6.28 22.91
N PRO A 162 2.00 7.03 23.53
CA PRO A 162 3.29 6.45 23.82
C PRO A 162 3.18 5.56 25.08
N ALA A 163 4.06 4.57 25.17
CA ALA A 163 4.00 3.52 26.19
C ALA A 163 4.35 4.02 27.61
N ILE A 164 5.13 5.09 27.71
CA ILE A 164 5.61 5.68 28.98
C ILE A 164 4.90 6.99 29.28
N ASP A 165 4.72 7.27 30.57
CA ASP A 165 4.18 8.54 31.08
C ASP A 165 5.23 9.22 31.98
N THR A 166 6.34 9.66 31.40
CA THR A 166 7.27 10.52 32.16
C THR A 166 6.71 11.92 32.16
N ALA A 167 6.16 12.34 33.29
CA ALA A 167 5.71 13.69 33.55
C ALA A 167 6.74 14.76 33.09
N VAL A 168 6.47 15.40 31.94
CA VAL A 168 6.77 16.83 31.79
C VAL A 168 5.57 17.55 32.41
N THR A 169 5.57 17.62 33.74
CA THR A 169 4.47 18.02 34.63
C THR A 169 3.95 19.44 34.42
N THR A 170 4.49 20.23 33.49
CA THR A 170 4.15 21.66 33.39
C THR A 170 3.04 22.00 32.39
N LEU A 171 2.72 21.16 31.39
CA LEU A 171 1.70 21.53 30.38
C LEU A 171 0.45 20.64 30.37
N ALA A 172 0.53 19.38 30.79
CA ALA A 172 -0.67 18.56 30.99
C ALA A 172 -1.52 19.10 32.15
N ALA A 173 -0.88 19.59 33.22
CA ALA A 173 -1.55 20.31 34.29
C ALA A 173 -2.20 21.62 33.80
N ALA A 174 -1.61 22.34 32.85
CA ALA A 174 -2.21 23.56 32.28
C ALA A 174 -3.44 23.26 31.41
N ARG A 175 -3.47 22.12 30.71
CA ARG A 175 -4.63 21.66 29.93
C ARG A 175 -5.74 21.07 30.81
N MET A 176 -5.40 20.43 31.93
CA MET A 176 -6.40 19.96 32.91
C MET A 176 -6.91 21.09 33.82
N ALA A 177 -6.08 22.09 34.14
CA ALA A 177 -6.48 23.27 34.92
C ALA A 177 -7.41 24.21 34.14
N ALA A 178 -7.29 24.26 32.80
CA ALA A 178 -8.21 25.01 31.96
C ALA A 178 -9.61 24.37 31.84
N THR A 179 -9.81 23.15 32.35
CA THR A 179 -11.09 22.42 32.26
C THR A 179 -11.66 22.02 33.62
N GLN A 180 -11.16 22.58 34.73
CA GLN A 180 -11.73 22.34 36.06
C GLN A 180 -11.98 23.65 36.80
N THR A 181 -13.09 24.31 36.46
CA THR A 181 -13.87 24.98 37.49
C THR A 181 -14.58 23.88 38.28
N HIS A 182 -14.10 23.58 39.48
CA HIS A 182 -14.85 23.23 40.69
C HIS A 182 -13.87 22.64 41.70
N HIS A 183 -13.49 23.46 42.68
CA HIS A 183 -12.84 23.01 43.90
C HIS A 183 -13.85 22.22 44.74
N THR A 184 -13.53 20.97 45.07
CA THR A 184 -13.97 20.32 46.31
C THR A 184 -12.82 19.49 46.85
N GLU A 185 -12.58 19.66 48.15
CA GLU A 185 -11.45 19.16 48.93
C GLU A 185 -11.26 17.64 48.86
N GLU A 186 -9.99 17.21 48.80
CA GLU A 186 -9.60 15.81 48.88
C GLU A 186 -9.88 15.20 50.27
N LYS A 187 -10.45 13.99 50.28
CA LYS A 187 -10.31 13.02 51.38
C LYS A 187 -9.72 11.72 50.81
N PRO A 188 -8.84 11.02 51.55
CA PRO A 188 -8.12 9.87 51.03
C PRO A 188 -9.07 8.69 50.82
N MET A 189 -9.35 8.36 49.55
CA MET A 189 -10.06 7.14 49.17
C MET A 189 -9.09 5.94 49.22
N ASN A 190 -9.51 4.83 49.82
CA ASN A 190 -8.68 3.65 50.08
C ASN A 190 -8.32 2.97 48.74
N GLU A 191 -7.02 2.75 48.46
CA GLU A 191 -6.50 2.16 47.21
C GLU A 191 -7.18 0.83 46.84
N ALA A 192 -7.65 0.05 47.82
CA ALA A 192 -8.38 -1.19 47.58
C ALA A 192 -9.78 -0.97 46.94
N GLN A 193 -10.43 0.18 47.17
CA GLN A 193 -11.70 0.53 46.51
C GLN A 193 -11.48 0.89 45.03
N LYS A 194 -10.35 1.52 44.70
CA LYS A 194 -9.98 1.81 43.30
C LYS A 194 -9.74 0.53 42.49
N LEU A 195 -9.08 -0.47 43.10
CA LEU A 195 -8.83 -1.77 42.46
C LEU A 195 -10.13 -2.54 42.21
N LEU A 196 -11.08 -2.51 43.15
CA LEU A 196 -12.39 -3.15 42.99
C LEU A 196 -13.25 -2.44 41.94
N ALA A 197 -13.21 -1.10 41.89
CA ALA A 197 -13.87 -0.34 40.84
C ALA A 197 -13.32 -0.66 39.43
N LEU A 198 -12.00 -0.88 39.31
CA LEU A 198 -11.38 -1.30 38.03
C LEU A 198 -11.86 -2.68 37.56
N LEU A 199 -12.30 -3.52 38.50
CA LEU A 199 -12.92 -4.82 38.25
C LEU A 199 -14.45 -4.75 38.06
N GLY A 200 -15.01 -3.53 38.02
CA GLY A 200 -16.46 -3.29 37.85
C GLY A 200 -17.28 -3.44 39.13
N ILE A 201 -16.66 -3.44 40.30
CA ILE A 201 -17.33 -3.59 41.60
C ILE A 201 -17.33 -2.24 42.30
N GLU A 202 -18.49 -1.57 42.26
CA GLU A 202 -18.68 -0.26 42.88
C GLU A 202 -18.92 -0.39 44.38
N ILE A 203 -18.09 0.30 45.17
CA ILE A 203 -18.27 0.43 46.62
C ILE A 203 -18.54 1.90 46.91
N ALA A 204 -19.62 2.17 47.63
CA ALA A 204 -19.98 3.53 48.02
C ALA A 204 -18.83 4.22 48.78
N GLU A 205 -18.64 5.51 48.50
CA GLU A 205 -17.53 6.29 49.03
C GLU A 205 -17.53 6.28 50.57
N GLY A 206 -16.43 5.81 51.17
CA GLY A 206 -16.29 5.64 52.63
C GLY A 206 -16.87 4.35 53.23
N ALA A 207 -17.49 3.47 52.45
CA ALA A 207 -17.96 2.18 52.93
C ALA A 207 -16.82 1.16 53.10
N ALA A 208 -16.86 0.36 54.16
CA ALA A 208 -15.89 -0.70 54.39
C ALA A 208 -15.97 -1.77 53.29
N ILE A 209 -14.81 -2.23 52.83
CA ILE A 209 -14.72 -3.35 51.89
C ILE A 209 -15.20 -4.61 52.62
N THR A 210 -16.26 -5.24 52.11
CA THR A 210 -16.79 -6.47 52.68
C THR A 210 -16.14 -7.70 52.02
N ALA A 211 -16.27 -8.87 52.64
CA ALA A 211 -15.74 -10.12 52.11
C ALA A 211 -16.39 -10.49 50.76
N GLU A 212 -17.64 -10.09 50.54
CA GLU A 212 -18.39 -10.30 49.31
C GLU A 212 -17.81 -9.50 48.14
N ASN A 213 -17.36 -8.26 48.38
CA ASN A 213 -16.71 -7.44 47.37
C ASN A 213 -15.36 -8.03 46.94
N LEU A 214 -14.60 -8.57 47.91
CA LEU A 214 -13.34 -9.25 47.62
C LEU A 214 -13.57 -10.52 46.79
N ALA A 215 -14.57 -11.33 47.16
CA ALA A 215 -14.93 -12.55 46.44
C ALA A 215 -15.41 -12.25 45.01
N ALA A 216 -16.17 -11.18 44.81
CA ALA A 216 -16.55 -10.72 43.47
C ALA A 216 -15.32 -10.29 42.65
N GLY A 217 -14.34 -9.63 43.28
CA GLY A 217 -13.09 -9.23 42.63
C GLY A 217 -12.24 -10.44 42.20
N GLU A 218 -12.15 -11.46 43.05
CA GLU A 218 -11.48 -12.72 42.72
C GLU A 218 -12.15 -13.45 41.55
N GLN A 219 -13.49 -13.45 41.49
CA GLN A 219 -14.25 -14.01 40.38
C GLN A 219 -14.03 -13.25 39.06
N ALA A 220 -14.00 -11.90 39.11
CA ALA A 220 -13.71 -11.06 37.94
C ALA A 220 -12.28 -11.31 37.40
N ILE A 221 -11.30 -11.43 38.29
CA ILE A 221 -9.92 -11.78 37.92
C ILE A 221 -9.84 -13.19 37.31
N ALA A 222 -10.56 -14.16 37.87
CA ALA A 222 -10.62 -15.51 37.32
C ALA A 222 -11.25 -15.55 35.91
N ALA A 223 -12.31 -14.77 35.68
CA ALA A 223 -12.94 -14.63 34.37
C ALA A 223 -11.98 -13.99 33.34
N LEU A 224 -11.29 -12.90 33.71
CA LEU A 224 -10.30 -12.25 32.84
C LEU A 224 -9.13 -13.18 32.49
N LYS A 225 -8.66 -14.00 33.44
CA LYS A 225 -7.64 -15.03 33.16
C LYS A 225 -8.15 -16.10 32.21
N ALA A 226 -9.42 -16.52 32.34
CA ALA A 226 -10.03 -17.46 31.41
C ALA A 226 -10.20 -16.87 30.00
N ASP A 227 -10.54 -15.59 29.88
CA ASP A 227 -10.61 -14.89 28.59
C ASP A 227 -9.25 -14.75 27.92
N ALA A 228 -8.22 -14.38 28.68
CA ALA A 228 -6.85 -14.32 28.19
C ALA A 228 -6.36 -15.69 27.70
N ALA A 229 -6.68 -16.76 28.42
CA ALA A 229 -6.35 -18.13 28.02
C ALA A 229 -7.09 -18.54 26.72
N ARG A 230 -8.38 -18.20 26.59
CA ARG A 230 -9.15 -18.43 25.36
C ARG A 230 -8.56 -17.67 24.17
N ALA A 231 -8.20 -16.40 24.36
CA ALA A 231 -7.58 -15.59 23.31
C ALA A 231 -6.23 -16.16 22.84
N ALA A 232 -5.42 -16.69 23.76
CA ALA A 232 -4.15 -17.35 23.44
C ALA A 232 -4.35 -18.65 22.64
N THR A 233 -5.37 -19.45 22.99
CA THR A 233 -5.73 -20.66 22.23
C THR A 233 -6.20 -20.31 20.82
N THR A 234 -7.11 -19.34 20.67
CA THR A 234 -7.60 -18.88 19.35
C THR A 234 -6.46 -18.33 18.49
N ALA A 235 -5.50 -17.60 19.08
CA ALA A 235 -4.32 -17.11 18.36
C ALA A 235 -3.42 -18.26 17.88
N THR A 236 -3.29 -19.32 18.68
CA THR A 236 -2.52 -20.53 18.32
C THR A 236 -3.21 -21.32 17.22
N GLU A 237 -4.54 -21.46 17.27
CA GLU A 237 -5.33 -22.11 16.22
C GLU A 237 -5.30 -21.33 14.91
N LEU A 238 -5.35 -19.99 14.95
CA LEU A 238 -5.19 -19.12 13.78
C LEU A 238 -3.78 -19.23 13.17
N ALA A 239 -2.75 -19.33 14.00
CA ALA A 239 -1.37 -19.56 13.55
C ALA A 239 -1.20 -20.96 12.91
N ALA A 240 -1.86 -21.98 13.48
CA ALA A 240 -1.89 -23.34 12.92
C ALA A 240 -2.64 -23.38 11.56
N LEU A 241 -3.76 -22.65 11.43
CA LEU A 241 -4.50 -22.55 10.17
C LEU A 241 -3.70 -21.83 9.08
N LYS A 242 -2.99 -20.75 9.45
CA LYS A 242 -2.12 -19.98 8.52
C LYS A 242 -0.85 -20.72 8.11
N SER A 243 -0.36 -21.63 8.96
CA SER A 243 0.83 -22.45 8.71
C SER A 243 0.52 -23.80 8.05
N ASN A 244 -0.72 -24.02 7.62
CA ASN A 244 -1.06 -25.08 6.68
C ASN A 244 -1.06 -24.51 5.25
N PRO A 245 0.09 -24.41 4.56
CA PRO A 245 0.08 -24.27 3.13
C PRO A 245 -0.35 -25.63 2.61
N ALA A 246 -1.66 -25.84 2.44
CA ALA A 246 -2.08 -26.63 1.31
C ALA A 246 -1.47 -25.90 0.09
N LYS A 247 -0.24 -26.29 -0.29
CA LYS A 247 0.36 -25.89 -1.56
C LYS A 247 -0.74 -26.14 -2.58
N PRO A 248 -1.31 -25.11 -3.22
CA PRO A 248 -2.34 -25.33 -4.21
C PRO A 248 -1.73 -26.28 -5.23
N ASP A 249 -2.25 -27.50 -5.28
CA ASP A 249 -1.83 -28.47 -6.27
C ASP A 249 -2.06 -27.80 -7.62
N LEU A 250 -0.99 -27.46 -8.33
CA LEU A 250 -1.07 -26.71 -9.58
C LEU A 250 -1.76 -27.51 -10.70
N SER A 251 -2.05 -28.80 -10.47
CA SER A 251 -2.92 -29.61 -11.33
C SER A 251 -4.42 -29.44 -11.04
N GLN A 252 -4.79 -28.93 -9.85
CA GLN A 252 -6.18 -28.68 -9.44
C GLN A 252 -6.50 -27.18 -9.29
N TYR A 253 -5.51 -26.33 -8.99
CA TYR A 253 -5.65 -24.91 -8.70
C TYR A 253 -4.69 -24.07 -9.54
N VAL A 254 -5.25 -23.25 -10.43
CA VAL A 254 -4.48 -22.33 -11.27
C VAL A 254 -4.50 -20.94 -10.64
N PRO A 255 -3.34 -20.25 -10.50
CA PRO A 255 -3.30 -18.87 -10.07
C PRO A 255 -4.16 -17.98 -10.97
N LYS A 256 -5.04 -17.17 -10.36
CA LYS A 256 -6.00 -16.33 -11.09
C LYS A 256 -5.35 -15.46 -12.18
N ALA A 257 -4.13 -14.94 -11.93
CA ALA A 257 -3.38 -14.17 -12.91
C ALA A 257 -3.12 -14.95 -14.22
N VAL A 258 -2.78 -16.24 -14.13
CA VAL A 258 -2.53 -17.10 -15.30
C VAL A 258 -3.84 -17.42 -16.03
N TYR A 259 -4.94 -17.62 -15.29
CA TYR A 259 -6.26 -17.83 -15.89
C TYR A 259 -6.77 -16.58 -16.62
N ASP A 260 -6.60 -15.40 -16.03
CA ASP A 260 -7.02 -14.13 -16.63
C ASP A 260 -6.18 -13.81 -17.88
N GLU A 261 -4.88 -14.12 -17.87
CA GLU A 261 -4.01 -14.02 -19.05
C GLU A 261 -4.44 -14.97 -20.18
N ALA A 262 -4.70 -16.25 -19.86
CA ALA A 262 -5.16 -17.23 -20.84
C ALA A 262 -6.54 -16.87 -21.42
N GLN A 263 -7.45 -16.32 -20.61
CA GLN A 263 -8.74 -15.81 -21.08
C GLN A 263 -8.59 -14.61 -22.01
N ALA A 264 -7.68 -13.68 -21.70
CA ALA A 264 -7.39 -12.55 -22.57
C ALA A 264 -6.83 -13.00 -23.92
N GLN A 265 -5.91 -13.97 -23.94
CA GLN A 265 -5.35 -14.55 -25.16
C GLN A 265 -6.41 -15.30 -25.98
N LEU A 266 -7.30 -16.06 -25.33
CA LEU A 266 -8.39 -16.76 -26.00
C LEU A 266 -9.41 -15.79 -26.60
N ALA A 267 -9.75 -14.71 -25.88
CA ALA A 267 -10.65 -13.66 -26.38
C ALA A 267 -10.04 -12.95 -27.60
N ALA A 268 -8.74 -12.62 -27.55
CA ALA A 268 -8.01 -12.02 -28.67
C ALA A 268 -7.94 -12.95 -29.88
N LEU A 269 -7.67 -14.25 -29.67
CA LEU A 269 -7.62 -15.25 -30.74
C LEU A 269 -8.99 -15.44 -31.40
N LYS A 270 -10.07 -15.54 -30.61
CA LYS A 270 -11.45 -15.63 -31.11
C LYS A 270 -11.86 -14.40 -31.89
N ALA A 271 -11.48 -13.20 -31.44
CA ALA A 271 -11.72 -11.96 -32.17
C ALA A 271 -10.94 -11.93 -33.50
N GLY A 272 -9.67 -12.39 -33.49
CA GLY A 272 -8.86 -12.52 -34.69
C GLY A 272 -9.45 -13.47 -35.73
N THR A 273 -9.91 -14.67 -35.32
CA THR A 273 -10.58 -15.62 -36.21
C THR A 273 -11.92 -15.10 -36.71
N HIS A 274 -12.69 -14.41 -35.86
CA HIS A 274 -13.97 -13.83 -36.24
C HIS A 274 -13.82 -12.73 -37.32
N ASN A 275 -12.78 -11.90 -37.20
CA ASN A 275 -12.48 -10.86 -38.19
C ASN A 275 -11.98 -11.48 -39.50
N ALA A 276 -11.14 -12.52 -39.44
CA ALA A 276 -10.66 -13.21 -40.64
C ALA A 276 -11.80 -13.90 -41.41
N GLU A 277 -12.72 -14.58 -40.70
CA GLU A 277 -13.90 -15.19 -41.33
C GLU A 277 -14.84 -14.13 -41.91
N LEU A 278 -15.02 -12.99 -41.23
CA LEU A 278 -15.81 -11.87 -41.70
C LEU A 278 -15.25 -11.28 -43.00
N ASP A 279 -13.93 -11.04 -43.05
CA ASP A 279 -13.25 -10.50 -44.22
C ASP A 279 -13.33 -11.47 -45.40
N GLN A 280 -13.12 -12.77 -45.17
CA GLN A 280 -13.25 -13.80 -46.21
C GLN A 280 -14.67 -13.87 -46.77
N LEU A 281 -15.70 -13.77 -45.92
CA LEU A 281 -17.09 -13.81 -46.33
C LEU A 281 -17.50 -12.57 -47.15
N ILE A 282 -16.96 -11.40 -46.80
CA ILE A 282 -17.17 -10.15 -47.55
C ILE A 282 -16.47 -10.20 -48.90
N GLU A 283 -15.24 -10.71 -48.96
CA GLU A 283 -14.51 -10.88 -50.22
C GLU A 283 -15.23 -11.86 -51.17
N GLN A 284 -15.71 -12.99 -50.64
CA GLN A 284 -16.53 -13.94 -51.39
C GLN A 284 -17.85 -13.32 -51.85
N GLY A 285 -18.54 -12.57 -50.99
CA GLY A 285 -19.79 -11.89 -51.34
C GLY A 285 -19.63 -10.83 -52.43
N LEU A 286 -18.49 -10.13 -52.45
CA LEU A 286 -18.13 -9.19 -53.52
C LEU A 286 -17.83 -9.92 -54.83
N ALA A 287 -17.06 -11.01 -54.79
CA ALA A 287 -16.73 -11.81 -55.97
C ALA A 287 -17.97 -12.50 -56.58
N ASP A 288 -18.91 -12.94 -55.73
CA ASP A 288 -20.16 -13.57 -56.15
C ASP A 288 -21.24 -12.58 -56.57
N GLY A 289 -20.98 -11.27 -56.52
CA GLY A 289 -21.95 -10.24 -56.88
C GLY A 289 -23.19 -10.22 -55.97
N ARG A 290 -23.09 -10.78 -54.76
CA ARG A 290 -24.13 -10.73 -53.72
C ARG A 290 -24.00 -9.46 -52.86
N ILE A 291 -22.80 -8.87 -52.79
CA ILE A 291 -22.56 -7.58 -52.17
C ILE A 291 -22.35 -6.53 -53.29
N PRO A 292 -23.23 -5.52 -53.43
CA PRO A 292 -23.15 -4.52 -54.49
C PRO A 292 -22.07 -3.46 -54.16
N GLY A 293 -20.81 -3.84 -54.38
CA GLY A 293 -19.66 -2.92 -54.33
C GLY A 293 -19.16 -2.56 -52.93
N LYS A 294 -18.10 -1.73 -52.92
CA LYS A 294 -17.30 -1.46 -51.70
C LYS A 294 -18.06 -0.72 -50.60
N ALA A 295 -19.00 0.16 -50.94
CA ALA A 295 -19.77 0.93 -49.96
C ALA A 295 -20.66 0.02 -49.06
N THR A 296 -21.27 -1.01 -49.65
CA THR A 296 -22.07 -1.98 -48.90
C THR A 296 -21.19 -2.90 -48.07
N ALA A 297 -20.02 -3.30 -48.59
CA ALA A 297 -19.03 -4.05 -47.81
C ALA A 297 -18.52 -3.27 -46.57
N ASP A 298 -18.22 -1.98 -46.73
CA ASP A 298 -17.77 -1.11 -45.65
C ASP A 298 -18.86 -0.90 -44.58
N TRP A 299 -20.14 -0.89 -44.98
CA TRP A 299 -21.28 -0.84 -44.06
C TRP A 299 -21.53 -2.16 -43.32
N LEU A 300 -21.24 -3.31 -43.96
CA LEU A 300 -21.46 -4.65 -43.40
C LEU A 300 -20.39 -5.03 -42.36
N ARG A 301 -19.13 -4.62 -42.55
CA ARG A 301 -18.01 -4.92 -41.64
C ARG A 301 -18.31 -4.61 -40.15
N PRO A 302 -18.79 -3.42 -39.77
CA PRO A 302 -19.09 -3.13 -38.37
C PRO A 302 -20.33 -3.87 -37.81
N GLN A 303 -21.16 -4.50 -38.65
CA GLN A 303 -22.35 -5.25 -38.23
C GLN A 303 -22.04 -6.68 -37.75
N GLY A 304 -20.82 -7.17 -38.02
CA GLY A 304 -20.34 -8.48 -37.56
C GLY A 304 -20.78 -9.67 -38.41
N LEU A 305 -20.21 -10.84 -38.10
CA LEU A 305 -20.30 -12.06 -38.92
C LEU A 305 -21.72 -12.61 -39.09
N ALA A 306 -22.56 -12.52 -38.05
CA ALA A 306 -23.94 -13.01 -38.11
C ALA A 306 -24.79 -12.18 -39.10
N ALA A 307 -24.63 -10.86 -39.09
CA ALA A 307 -25.31 -9.96 -40.02
C ALA A 307 -24.82 -10.16 -41.46
N CYS A 308 -23.52 -10.40 -41.63
CA CYS A 308 -22.94 -10.69 -42.94
C CYS A 308 -23.45 -12.01 -43.54
N LYS A 309 -23.52 -13.08 -42.73
CA LYS A 309 -24.09 -14.38 -43.16
C LYS A 309 -25.57 -14.25 -43.52
N ALA A 310 -26.37 -13.59 -42.67
CA ALA A 310 -27.79 -13.36 -42.93
C ALA A 310 -28.04 -12.54 -44.21
N TYR A 311 -27.18 -11.54 -44.48
CA TYR A 311 -27.24 -10.76 -45.72
C TYR A 311 -26.95 -11.63 -46.95
N LEU A 312 -25.91 -12.48 -46.90
CA LEU A 312 -25.54 -13.34 -48.03
C LEU A 312 -26.53 -14.48 -48.29
N ASP A 313 -27.27 -14.94 -47.27
CA ASP A 313 -28.33 -15.94 -47.42
C ASP A 313 -29.58 -15.37 -48.11
N GLY A 314 -29.90 -14.09 -47.88
CA GLY A 314 -31.03 -13.40 -48.48
C GLY A 314 -30.73 -12.67 -49.80
N ALA A 315 -29.46 -12.48 -50.14
CA ALA A 315 -29.05 -11.71 -51.32
C ALA A 315 -29.06 -12.55 -52.62
N PRO A 316 -29.82 -12.14 -53.65
CA PRO A 316 -29.72 -12.78 -54.96
C PRO A 316 -28.36 -12.47 -55.60
N ALA A 317 -27.71 -13.48 -56.20
CA ALA A 317 -26.46 -13.28 -56.92
C ALA A 317 -26.73 -12.51 -58.22
N ILE A 318 -26.21 -11.28 -58.32
CA ILE A 318 -26.40 -10.43 -59.50
C ILE A 318 -25.30 -10.79 -60.51
N ALA A 319 -25.66 -11.52 -61.57
CA ALA A 319 -24.70 -11.97 -62.59
C ALA A 319 -23.93 -10.82 -63.27
N ALA A 320 -24.55 -9.63 -63.39
CA ALA A 320 -23.91 -8.43 -63.93
C ALA A 320 -22.76 -7.88 -63.07
N LEU A 321 -22.65 -8.31 -61.80
CA LEU A 321 -21.56 -7.95 -60.90
C LEU A 321 -20.46 -9.01 -60.84
N LYS A 322 -20.71 -10.25 -61.33
CA LYS A 322 -19.73 -11.36 -61.36
C LYS A 322 -18.73 -11.25 -62.50
N GLY A 323 -19.13 -10.67 -63.63
CA GLY A 323 -18.22 -10.24 -64.67
C GLY A 323 -17.91 -8.78 -64.41
N GLY A 324 -16.64 -8.46 -64.11
CA GLY A 324 -16.22 -7.11 -63.73
C GLY A 324 -16.77 -6.00 -64.64
N THR A 325 -16.65 -4.75 -64.19
CA THR A 325 -17.08 -3.57 -64.96
C THR A 325 -16.61 -3.68 -66.41
N GLN A 326 -17.42 -3.23 -67.38
CA GLN A 326 -17.20 -3.39 -68.82
C GLN A 326 -15.83 -2.84 -69.33
N THR A 327 -15.06 -2.19 -68.46
CA THR A 327 -13.73 -1.64 -68.71
C THR A 327 -12.61 -2.25 -67.86
N ASN A 328 -12.89 -3.21 -66.97
CA ASN A 328 -11.95 -3.83 -66.04
C ASN A 328 -11.07 -2.81 -65.29
N GLY A 329 -11.64 -1.65 -64.94
CA GLY A 329 -10.91 -0.57 -64.27
C GLY A 329 -9.95 0.25 -65.15
N LYS A 330 -9.94 0.05 -66.48
CA LYS A 330 -9.30 1.02 -67.39
C LYS A 330 -10.22 2.21 -67.56
N GLY A 331 -9.81 3.37 -67.05
CA GLY A 331 -10.43 4.66 -67.41
C GLY A 331 -10.41 4.85 -68.92
N HIS A 332 -11.27 5.74 -69.41
CA HIS A 332 -11.22 6.22 -70.79
C HIS A 332 -9.76 6.59 -71.10
N GLN A 333 -9.08 5.83 -71.97
CA GLN A 333 -7.81 6.29 -72.55
C GLN A 333 -8.18 7.46 -73.46
N GLY A 334 -8.37 8.63 -72.88
CA GLY A 334 -8.08 9.87 -73.59
C GLY A 334 -6.58 9.85 -73.82
N ASP A 335 -6.18 9.54 -75.06
CA ASP A 335 -4.85 9.86 -75.56
C ASP A 335 -4.74 11.39 -75.60
N ASP A 336 -4.49 12.01 -74.44
CA ASP A 336 -4.10 13.41 -74.32
C ASP A 336 -2.65 13.47 -73.82
N GLN A 337 -1.73 13.13 -74.73
CA GLN A 337 -0.46 13.86 -74.74
C GLN A 337 -0.78 15.26 -75.27
N PRO A 338 -0.45 16.35 -74.56
CA PRO A 338 -0.73 17.70 -75.04
C PRO A 338 0.06 17.96 -76.33
N GLY A 339 -0.59 17.82 -77.48
CA GLY A 339 -0.01 18.15 -78.79
C GLY A 339 -0.29 17.17 -79.95
N GLU A 340 -0.86 15.99 -79.72
CA GLU A 340 -1.19 15.04 -80.80
C GLU A 340 -2.71 14.95 -81.03
N LEU A 341 -3.11 14.94 -82.31
CA LEU A 341 -4.51 14.82 -82.71
C LEU A 341 -5.00 13.39 -82.45
N SER A 342 -6.20 13.24 -81.90
CA SER A 342 -6.86 11.96 -81.68
C SER A 342 -7.07 11.21 -83.01
N LYS A 343 -7.29 9.89 -82.93
CA LYS A 343 -7.52 9.04 -84.12
C LYS A 343 -8.74 9.49 -84.92
N GLU A 344 -9.74 10.01 -84.23
CA GLU A 344 -10.96 10.56 -84.79
C GLU A 344 -10.68 11.87 -85.54
N GLU A 345 -9.84 12.75 -84.99
CA GLU A 345 -9.45 14.01 -85.64
C GLU A 345 -8.55 13.79 -86.86
N LEU A 346 -7.66 12.78 -86.81
CA LEU A 346 -6.87 12.35 -87.97
C LEU A 346 -7.75 11.78 -89.08
N ALA A 347 -8.85 11.09 -88.73
CA ALA A 347 -9.82 10.61 -89.71
C ALA A 347 -10.56 11.77 -90.39
N VAL A 348 -10.92 12.82 -89.64
CA VAL A 348 -11.54 14.03 -90.19
C VAL A 348 -10.58 14.78 -91.12
N CYS A 349 -9.29 14.91 -90.75
CA CYS A 349 -8.26 15.50 -91.61
C CYS A 349 -8.19 14.78 -92.97
N LYS A 350 -8.27 13.44 -92.95
CA LYS A 350 -8.18 12.61 -94.16
C LYS A 350 -9.43 12.69 -95.05
N VAL A 351 -10.61 12.89 -94.48
CA VAL A 351 -11.87 13.05 -95.24
C VAL A 351 -11.98 14.45 -95.85
N MET A 352 -11.47 15.46 -95.14
CA MET A 352 -11.55 16.87 -95.54
C MET A 352 -10.35 17.33 -96.38
N ASP A 353 -9.40 16.44 -96.65
CA ASP A 353 -8.11 16.70 -97.32
C ASP A 353 -7.33 17.87 -96.69
N LEU A 354 -7.39 17.97 -95.36
CA LEU A 354 -6.70 18.97 -94.56
C LEU A 354 -5.45 18.35 -93.95
N SER A 355 -4.35 19.11 -93.92
CA SER A 355 -3.18 18.68 -93.14
C SER A 355 -3.45 18.79 -91.63
N PRO A 356 -2.80 17.95 -90.80
CA PRO A 356 -2.90 18.03 -89.34
C PRO A 356 -2.58 19.43 -88.77
N ASP A 357 -1.68 20.18 -89.41
CA ASP A 357 -1.32 21.53 -89.02
C ASP A 357 -2.41 22.56 -89.36
N GLU A 358 -3.10 22.40 -90.49
CA GLU A 358 -4.24 23.25 -90.88
C GLU A 358 -5.46 22.98 -90.01
N TYR A 359 -5.73 21.72 -89.69
CA TYR A 359 -6.82 21.35 -88.78
C TYR A 359 -6.61 21.92 -87.38
N ARG A 360 -5.38 21.89 -86.87
CA ARG A 360 -5.04 22.54 -85.60
C ARG A 360 -5.22 24.05 -85.65
N LYS A 361 -4.83 24.71 -86.74
CA LYS A 361 -4.95 26.17 -86.88
C LYS A 361 -6.40 26.66 -86.99
N ALA A 362 -7.30 25.82 -87.51
CA ALA A 362 -8.72 26.13 -87.63
C ALA A 362 -9.52 25.90 -86.33
N ASN A 363 -9.01 25.05 -85.43
CA ASN A 363 -9.67 24.65 -84.18
C ASN A 363 -8.90 25.08 -82.89
N ALA A 364 -7.92 25.99 -83.03
CA ALA A 364 -7.16 26.57 -81.92
C ALA A 364 -7.88 27.74 -81.25
#